data_AF-A0A3A8J298-F1
#
_entry.id   AF-A0A3A8J298-F1
#
_cell.length_a   1.000
_cell.length_b   1.000
_cell.length_c   1.000
_cell.angle_alpha   90.00
_cell.angle_beta   90.00
_cell.angle_gamma   90.00
#
_symmetry.space_group_name_H-M   'P 1'
#
loop_
_entity.id
_entity.type
_entity.pdbx_description
1 polymer ?
#
loop_
_entity_poly.entity_id
_entity_poly.type
_entity_poly.pdbx_seq_one_letter_code
_entity_poly.pdbx_strand_id
1 'polypeptide(L)'
;MKYQCEGCDRLVKVETYVLEDHALAVACPACGAWTRAAPSLSKPASPKPVPGRTEEPGARGGDTAAVAAPTPEPVLAPVVEPVLAPALELPVVPQRPSVTALRVVRPDAPAEAPLALDADLFQAPPGHCPKCVAPIRDDAGSCSACGLVYANFIPDEHQPSEAMAREWRGLLETWHDWDAHDRLLSQGMMRGEMAMVGRLYRMRLARAPNDAQALRGRDEVVRRVTMATTLASDGPSPALGRKVKTAVMGVVLVVSLVMLLVLVQMMRGSF
;
A
#
# COMPACT_ATOMS: atom_id res chain seq x y z
N MET A 1 4.97 -1.75 -25.15
CA MET A 1 4.04 -2.10 -24.05
C MET A 1 4.86 -2.64 -22.88
N LYS A 2 4.50 -2.33 -21.63
CA LYS A 2 5.15 -2.90 -20.43
C LYS A 2 4.12 -3.73 -19.66
N TYR A 3 4.55 -4.79 -18.99
CA TYR A 3 3.71 -5.64 -18.15
C TYR A 3 4.44 -6.02 -16.87
N GLN A 4 3.71 -6.31 -15.79
CA GLN A 4 4.29 -6.83 -14.56
C GLN A 4 4.37 -8.35 -14.66
N CYS A 5 5.58 -8.90 -14.62
CA CYS A 5 5.78 -10.33 -14.67
C CYS A 5 5.44 -10.97 -13.32
N GLU A 6 4.49 -11.90 -13.29
CA GLU A 6 4.06 -12.62 -12.08
C GLU A 6 5.17 -13.50 -11.47
N GLY A 7 6.16 -13.92 -12.27
CA GLY A 7 7.25 -14.78 -11.79
C GLY A 7 8.33 -14.06 -10.98
N CYS A 8 8.59 -12.78 -11.27
CA CYS A 8 9.64 -12.01 -10.60
C CYS A 8 9.21 -10.64 -10.08
N ASP A 9 7.92 -10.31 -10.19
CA ASP A 9 7.32 -9.05 -9.74
C ASP A 9 7.99 -7.78 -10.30
N ARG A 10 8.52 -7.87 -11.53
CA ARG A 10 9.17 -6.74 -12.22
C ARG A 10 8.32 -6.24 -13.37
N LEU A 11 8.31 -4.92 -13.55
CA LEU A 11 7.74 -4.27 -14.72
C LEU A 11 8.72 -4.36 -15.90
N VAL A 12 8.40 -5.20 -16.87
CA VAL A 12 9.28 -5.52 -18.03
C VAL A 12 8.66 -5.04 -19.34
N LYS A 13 9.52 -4.78 -20.35
CA LYS A 13 9.08 -4.44 -21.71
C LYS A 13 8.83 -5.74 -22.48
N VAL A 14 7.75 -5.80 -23.25
CA VAL A 14 7.42 -6.95 -24.10
C VAL A 14 8.42 -7.01 -25.26
N GLU A 15 9.18 -8.11 -25.36
CA GLU A 15 10.12 -8.37 -26.47
C GLU A 15 9.69 -9.59 -27.31
N THR A 16 9.35 -10.70 -26.65
CA THR A 16 8.85 -11.94 -27.28
C THR A 16 7.41 -12.23 -26.87
N TYR A 17 6.53 -12.37 -27.87
CA TYR A 17 5.13 -12.74 -27.67
C TYR A 17 4.69 -13.82 -28.66
N VAL A 18 3.74 -14.65 -28.24
CA VAL A 18 3.09 -15.69 -29.05
C VAL A 18 1.59 -15.60 -28.80
N LEU A 19 0.79 -15.78 -29.85
CA LEU A 19 -0.66 -15.92 -29.76
C LEU A 19 -1.00 -17.42 -29.80
N GLU A 20 -1.49 -17.96 -28.68
CA GLU A 20 -1.96 -19.35 -28.55
C GLU A 20 -3.42 -19.33 -28.10
N ASP A 21 -4.31 -20.05 -28.78
CA ASP A 21 -5.72 -20.24 -28.37
C ASP A 21 -6.47 -18.94 -28.04
N HIS A 22 -6.28 -17.91 -28.86
CA HIS A 22 -6.83 -16.55 -28.64
C HIS A 22 -6.33 -15.81 -27.39
N ALA A 23 -5.33 -16.33 -26.70
CA ALA A 23 -4.65 -15.65 -25.60
C ALA A 23 -3.27 -15.11 -26.04
N LEU A 24 -2.87 -13.97 -25.49
CA LEU A 24 -1.53 -13.42 -25.69
C LEU A 24 -0.60 -13.99 -24.61
N ALA A 25 0.39 -14.78 -25.02
CA ALA A 25 1.45 -15.27 -24.15
C ALA A 25 2.71 -14.42 -24.34
N VAL A 26 3.30 -13.94 -23.23
CA VAL A 26 4.52 -13.12 -23.24
C VAL A 26 5.57 -13.75 -22.34
N ALA A 27 6.79 -13.92 -22.87
CA ALA A 27 7.92 -14.42 -22.10
C ALA A 27 8.68 -13.27 -21.42
N CYS A 28 8.96 -13.42 -20.13
CA CYS A 28 9.72 -12.43 -19.37
C CYS A 28 11.21 -12.53 -19.73
N PRO A 29 11.85 -11.44 -20.21
CA PRO A 29 13.28 -11.48 -20.54
C PRO A 29 14.18 -11.63 -19.30
N ALA A 30 13.66 -11.29 -18.11
CA ALA A 30 14.45 -11.32 -16.87
C ALA A 30 14.49 -12.71 -16.20
N CYS A 31 13.39 -13.47 -16.25
CA CYS A 31 13.29 -14.75 -15.55
C CYS A 31 12.82 -15.92 -16.42
N GLY A 32 12.44 -15.68 -17.67
CA GLY A 32 11.94 -16.71 -18.60
C GLY A 32 10.51 -17.19 -18.34
N ALA A 33 9.82 -16.67 -17.31
CA ALA A 33 8.44 -17.04 -17.02
C ALA A 33 7.49 -16.55 -18.13
N TRP A 34 6.49 -17.38 -18.46
CA TRP A 34 5.45 -17.07 -19.43
C TRP A 34 4.19 -16.54 -18.74
N THR A 35 3.72 -15.37 -19.15
CA THR A 35 2.48 -14.77 -18.67
C THR A 35 1.43 -14.80 -19.78
N ARG A 36 0.21 -15.29 -19.49
CA ARG A 36 -0.87 -15.44 -20.46
C ARG A 36 -2.01 -14.47 -20.14
N ALA A 37 -2.37 -13.60 -21.08
CA ALA A 37 -3.53 -12.73 -20.99
C ALA A 37 -4.63 -13.25 -21.93
N ALA A 38 -5.66 -13.87 -21.36
CA ALA A 38 -6.87 -14.19 -22.11
C ALA A 38 -7.71 -12.92 -22.30
N PRO A 39 -8.36 -12.73 -23.46
CA PRO A 39 -9.34 -11.67 -23.64
C PRO A 39 -10.42 -11.86 -22.59
N SER A 40 -10.58 -10.88 -21.71
CA SER A 40 -11.67 -10.88 -20.75
C SER A 40 -12.97 -10.85 -21.54
N LEU A 41 -13.65 -12.00 -21.64
CA LEU A 41 -15.06 -12.08 -22.02
C LEU A 41 -15.87 -11.38 -20.92
N SER A 42 -15.79 -10.06 -20.89
CA SER A 42 -16.62 -9.23 -20.04
C SER A 42 -18.06 -9.50 -20.45
N LYS A 43 -18.75 -10.23 -19.57
CA LYS A 43 -20.20 -10.44 -19.59
C LYS A 43 -20.87 -9.11 -19.94
N PRO A 44 -21.72 -9.05 -20.99
CA PRO A 44 -22.39 -7.81 -21.36
C PRO A 44 -23.11 -7.25 -20.14
N ALA A 45 -22.80 -6.00 -19.81
CA ALA A 45 -23.36 -5.31 -18.65
C ALA A 45 -24.88 -5.36 -18.73
N SER A 46 -25.52 -6.02 -17.74
CA SER A 46 -26.96 -5.94 -17.57
C SER A 46 -27.36 -4.46 -17.48
N PRO A 47 -28.36 -4.01 -18.25
CA PRO A 47 -28.82 -2.63 -18.20
C PRO A 47 -29.31 -2.30 -16.78
N LYS A 48 -28.69 -1.27 -16.20
CA LYS A 48 -29.03 -0.73 -14.88
C LYS A 48 -30.43 -0.10 -14.94
N PRO A 49 -31.36 -0.43 -14.04
CA PRO A 49 -32.68 0.21 -14.02
C PRO A 49 -32.53 1.70 -13.69
N VAL A 50 -33.22 2.53 -14.46
CA VAL A 50 -33.33 3.98 -14.27
C VAL A 50 -34.09 4.24 -12.96
N PRO A 51 -33.54 5.01 -12.01
CA PRO A 51 -34.29 5.41 -10.82
C PRO A 51 -35.38 6.41 -11.20
N GLY A 52 -36.63 5.99 -10.99
CA GLY A 52 -37.82 6.83 -11.12
C GLY A 52 -37.80 7.99 -10.14
N ARG A 53 -38.06 9.17 -10.69
CA ARG A 53 -38.36 10.41 -9.99
C ARG A 53 -39.78 10.28 -9.43
N THR A 54 -39.95 10.36 -8.12
CA THR A 54 -41.28 10.48 -7.50
C THR A 54 -41.28 11.72 -6.61
N GLU A 55 -42.17 12.64 -6.94
CA GLU A 55 -42.47 13.88 -6.26
C GLU A 55 -43.17 13.61 -4.90
N GLU A 56 -42.96 14.51 -3.94
CA GLU A 56 -43.75 14.75 -2.73
C GLU A 56 -45.27 14.97 -3.02
N PRO A 57 -46.22 15.08 -2.04
CA PRO A 57 -46.10 15.34 -0.58
C PRO A 57 -47.09 14.58 0.34
N GLY A 58 -46.93 14.74 1.67
CA GLY A 58 -48.09 14.89 2.56
C GLY A 58 -48.29 13.89 3.72
N ALA A 59 -48.18 14.45 4.94
CA ALA A 59 -49.10 14.34 6.09
C ALA A 59 -49.58 12.98 6.67
N ARG A 60 -49.55 12.95 8.01
CA ARG A 60 -50.36 12.17 8.97
C ARG A 60 -50.06 10.67 9.12
N GLY A 61 -49.49 10.34 10.28
CA GLY A 61 -50.19 9.69 11.40
C GLY A 61 -50.71 8.27 11.19
N GLY A 62 -50.41 7.38 12.13
CA GLY A 62 -51.21 6.19 12.36
C GLY A 62 -50.40 4.93 12.61
N ASP A 63 -50.60 4.41 13.81
CA ASP A 63 -50.10 3.17 14.38
C ASP A 63 -50.33 1.90 13.55
N THR A 64 -49.61 0.86 13.98
CA THR A 64 -49.94 -0.58 13.97
C THR A 64 -49.48 -1.47 12.81
N ALA A 65 -49.24 -2.72 13.24
CA ALA A 65 -49.26 -3.99 12.51
C ALA A 65 -47.92 -4.53 12.02
N ALA A 66 -47.36 -5.39 12.89
CA ALA A 66 -46.50 -6.50 12.51
C ALA A 66 -47.17 -7.37 11.44
N VAL A 67 -46.43 -7.70 10.38
CA VAL A 67 -46.79 -8.76 9.43
C VAL A 67 -45.53 -9.59 9.17
N ALA A 68 -45.64 -10.87 9.52
CA ALA A 68 -44.63 -11.91 9.32
C ALA A 68 -44.42 -12.16 7.82
N ALA A 69 -43.15 -12.28 7.40
CA ALA A 69 -42.77 -12.70 6.07
C ALA A 69 -42.53 -14.23 6.02
N PRO A 70 -42.99 -14.93 4.97
CA PRO A 70 -42.89 -16.39 4.86
C PRO A 70 -41.52 -16.87 4.37
N THR A 71 -41.09 -17.98 4.96
CA THR A 71 -39.93 -18.80 4.59
C THR A 71 -40.15 -19.47 3.23
N PRO A 72 -39.22 -19.36 2.25
CA PRO A 72 -39.30 -20.14 1.03
C PRO A 72 -38.73 -21.56 1.22
N GLU A 73 -39.53 -22.50 0.76
CA GLU A 73 -39.39 -23.94 0.68
C GLU A 73 -38.31 -24.38 -0.34
N PRO A 74 -37.48 -25.40 -0.07
CA PRO A 74 -36.46 -25.88 -1.00
C PRO A 74 -37.05 -26.81 -2.08
N VAL A 75 -36.93 -26.41 -3.34
CA VAL A 75 -37.28 -27.22 -4.52
C VAL A 75 -36.25 -28.32 -4.75
N LEU A 76 -36.71 -29.57 -4.70
CA LEU A 76 -35.99 -30.78 -5.11
C LEU A 76 -35.73 -30.77 -6.62
N ALA A 77 -34.46 -30.92 -7.03
CA ALA A 77 -34.08 -31.17 -8.41
C ALA A 77 -33.97 -32.69 -8.68
N PRO A 78 -34.36 -33.16 -9.89
CA PRO A 78 -34.44 -34.58 -10.22
C PRO A 78 -33.07 -35.21 -10.51
N VAL A 79 -32.97 -36.47 -10.09
CA VAL A 79 -31.91 -37.44 -10.41
C VAL A 79 -31.98 -37.77 -11.91
N VAL A 80 -30.87 -37.57 -12.62
CA VAL A 80 -30.69 -38.04 -14.00
C VAL A 80 -29.57 -39.09 -13.98
N GLU A 81 -29.92 -40.30 -14.43
CA GLU A 81 -29.03 -41.45 -14.58
C GLU A 81 -27.95 -41.22 -15.67
N PRO A 82 -26.75 -41.81 -15.52
CA PRO A 82 -25.68 -41.67 -16.49
C PRO A 82 -25.81 -42.69 -17.63
N VAL A 83 -25.95 -42.19 -18.86
CA VAL A 83 -25.84 -42.99 -20.09
C VAL A 83 -24.36 -43.21 -20.42
N LEU A 84 -23.97 -44.48 -20.49
CA LEU A 84 -22.67 -44.96 -20.96
C LEU A 84 -22.47 -44.60 -22.45
N ALA A 85 -21.40 -43.87 -22.77
CA ALA A 85 -20.94 -43.63 -24.13
C ALA A 85 -19.40 -43.73 -24.20
N PRO A 86 -18.84 -44.08 -25.38
CA PRO A 86 -17.59 -44.83 -25.50
C PRO A 86 -16.32 -43.96 -25.43
N ALA A 87 -15.24 -44.62 -25.01
CA ALA A 87 -13.90 -44.08 -24.81
C ALA A 87 -13.35 -43.37 -26.06
N LEU A 88 -13.27 -42.05 -25.99
CA LEU A 88 -12.47 -41.19 -26.86
C LEU A 88 -11.29 -40.65 -26.03
N GLU A 89 -10.15 -40.60 -26.70
CA GLU A 89 -8.82 -40.28 -26.18
C GLU A 89 -8.80 -39.00 -25.31
N LEU A 90 -8.21 -39.12 -24.11
CA LEU A 90 -8.11 -38.04 -23.13
C LEU A 90 -7.18 -36.93 -23.64
N PRO A 91 -7.68 -35.69 -23.86
CA PRO A 91 -6.82 -34.54 -24.05
C PRO A 91 -6.07 -34.24 -22.74
N VAL A 92 -4.77 -33.98 -22.86
CA VAL A 92 -3.89 -33.53 -21.76
C VAL A 92 -4.49 -32.25 -21.17
N VAL A 93 -5.08 -32.36 -19.98
CA VAL A 93 -5.69 -31.23 -19.27
C VAL A 93 -4.58 -30.27 -18.85
N PRO A 94 -4.58 -29.00 -19.29
CA PRO A 94 -3.61 -28.02 -18.84
C PRO A 94 -3.79 -27.81 -17.34
N GLN A 95 -2.69 -27.97 -16.58
CA GLN A 95 -2.66 -27.81 -15.15
C GLN A 95 -3.21 -26.44 -14.78
N ARG A 96 -4.34 -26.42 -14.03
CA ARG A 96 -4.91 -25.19 -13.47
C ARG A 96 -3.84 -24.49 -12.64
N PRO A 97 -3.80 -23.14 -12.63
CA PRO A 97 -2.95 -22.38 -11.74
C PRO A 97 -3.25 -22.81 -10.30
N SER A 98 -2.22 -23.34 -9.65
CA SER A 98 -2.21 -23.73 -8.25
C SER A 98 -2.63 -22.54 -7.41
N VAL A 99 -3.89 -22.57 -6.96
CA VAL A 99 -4.37 -21.72 -5.87
C VAL A 99 -3.39 -21.91 -4.72
N THR A 100 -2.75 -20.82 -4.30
CA THR A 100 -1.86 -20.79 -3.13
C THR A 100 -2.57 -21.50 -1.99
N ALA A 101 -2.09 -22.71 -1.66
CA ALA A 101 -2.64 -23.51 -0.59
C ALA A 101 -2.59 -22.68 0.70
N LEU A 102 -3.75 -22.54 1.35
CA LEU A 102 -3.84 -22.06 2.72
C LEU A 102 -2.81 -22.84 3.54
N ARG A 103 -1.72 -22.17 3.94
CA ARG A 103 -0.72 -22.79 4.81
C ARG A 103 -1.39 -23.03 6.16
N VAL A 104 -1.73 -24.29 6.42
CA VAL A 104 -2.10 -24.78 7.75
C VAL A 104 -0.87 -24.58 8.63
N VAL A 105 -0.92 -23.56 9.48
CA VAL A 105 0.09 -23.32 10.52
C VAL A 105 -0.02 -24.48 11.50
N ARG A 106 1.01 -25.34 11.53
CA ARG A 106 1.13 -26.43 12.52
C ARG A 106 1.29 -25.81 13.92
N PRO A 107 0.42 -26.14 14.89
CA PRO A 107 0.53 -25.63 16.26
C PRO A 107 1.79 -26.08 17.03
N ASP A 108 2.51 -27.08 16.52
CA ASP A 108 3.60 -27.75 17.25
C ASP A 108 5.01 -27.21 16.91
N ALA A 109 5.11 -25.97 16.42
CA ALA A 109 6.41 -25.34 16.28
C ALA A 109 7.01 -25.13 17.69
N PRO A 110 8.20 -25.68 17.99
CA PRO A 110 8.81 -25.56 19.31
C PRO A 110 8.95 -24.08 19.66
N ALA A 111 8.45 -23.71 20.84
CA ALA A 111 8.56 -22.36 21.37
C ALA A 111 10.04 -21.94 21.32
N GLU A 112 10.36 -21.04 20.38
CA GLU A 112 11.69 -20.45 20.25
C GLU A 112 12.12 -19.90 21.60
N ALA A 113 13.33 -20.29 22.02
CA ALA A 113 13.90 -19.92 23.30
C ALA A 113 13.84 -18.40 23.51
N PRO A 114 13.70 -17.91 24.76
CA PRO A 114 13.66 -16.49 25.06
C PRO A 114 14.90 -15.80 24.50
N LEU A 115 14.72 -15.09 23.38
CA LEU A 115 15.77 -14.33 22.71
C LEU A 115 16.43 -13.38 23.70
N ALA A 116 17.76 -13.43 23.74
CA ALA A 116 18.61 -12.59 24.58
C ALA A 116 18.11 -11.14 24.62
N LEU A 117 17.68 -10.72 25.81
CA LEU A 117 17.07 -9.41 26.10
C LEU A 117 18.01 -8.21 25.91
N ASP A 118 19.28 -8.44 25.59
CA ASP A 118 20.30 -7.39 25.46
C ASP A 118 20.58 -6.96 24.01
N ALA A 119 19.84 -7.47 23.02
CA ALA A 119 19.95 -6.96 21.66
C ALA A 119 19.47 -5.51 21.62
N ASP A 120 20.34 -4.59 21.19
CA ASP A 120 20.02 -3.16 21.01
C ASP A 120 18.69 -3.02 20.23
N LEU A 121 17.66 -2.54 20.93
CA LEU A 121 16.27 -2.51 20.46
C LEU A 121 16.13 -1.75 19.13
N PHE A 122 17.07 -0.84 18.86
CA PHE A 122 17.08 0.05 17.71
C PHE A 122 17.94 -0.44 16.54
N GLN A 123 18.72 -1.51 16.75
CA GLN A 123 19.46 -2.19 15.70
C GLN A 123 18.58 -3.23 14.99
N ALA A 124 18.80 -3.39 13.69
CA ALA A 124 18.13 -4.46 12.96
C ALA A 124 18.70 -5.83 13.39
N PRO A 125 17.87 -6.87 13.52
CA PRO A 125 18.37 -8.22 13.78
C PRO A 125 19.32 -8.67 12.66
N PRO A 126 20.27 -9.59 12.95
CA PRO A 126 21.18 -10.13 11.95
C PRO A 126 20.40 -10.74 10.77
N GLY A 127 21.00 -10.69 9.58
CA GLY A 127 20.34 -11.13 8.34
C GLY A 127 19.25 -10.18 7.83
N HIS A 128 19.04 -9.00 8.44
CA HIS A 128 18.10 -7.99 7.96
C HIS A 128 18.80 -6.67 7.62
N CYS A 129 18.28 -5.98 6.60
CA CYS A 129 18.80 -4.69 6.14
C CYS A 129 18.71 -3.65 7.27
N PRO A 130 19.79 -2.92 7.58
CA PRO A 130 19.80 -2.04 8.74
C PRO A 130 18.93 -0.78 8.56
N LYS A 131 18.61 -0.39 7.32
CA LYS A 131 17.70 0.74 7.01
C LYS A 131 16.22 0.35 7.01
N CYS A 132 15.84 -0.68 6.26
CA CYS A 132 14.43 -1.01 6.03
C CYS A 132 13.96 -2.32 6.69
N VAL A 133 14.86 -3.07 7.32
CA VAL A 133 14.57 -4.35 8.00
C VAL A 133 14.02 -5.43 7.05
N ALA A 134 14.28 -5.33 5.74
CA ALA A 134 14.00 -6.44 4.82
C ALA A 134 15.08 -7.52 4.96
N PRO A 135 14.75 -8.82 4.81
CA PRO A 135 15.75 -9.89 4.85
C PRO A 135 16.83 -9.68 3.78
N ILE A 136 18.09 -9.91 4.15
CA ILE A 136 19.27 -9.79 3.30
C ILE A 136 19.39 -11.07 2.45
N ARG A 137 19.90 -10.92 1.22
CA ARG A 137 20.32 -12.05 0.38
C ARG A 137 21.84 -12.13 0.45
N ASP A 138 22.38 -13.33 0.61
CA ASP A 138 23.77 -13.57 1.04
C ASP A 138 24.86 -12.94 0.13
N ASP A 139 24.56 -12.68 -1.14
CA ASP A 139 25.53 -12.13 -2.12
C ASP A 139 25.25 -10.67 -2.52
N ALA A 140 24.33 -9.99 -1.85
CA ALA A 140 23.89 -8.67 -2.29
C ALA A 140 24.76 -7.56 -1.67
N GLY A 141 25.50 -6.81 -2.50
CA GLY A 141 26.17 -5.56 -2.07
C GLY A 141 25.19 -4.42 -1.73
N SER A 142 23.90 -4.60 -2.02
CA SER A 142 22.84 -3.64 -1.73
C SER A 142 21.50 -4.32 -1.39
N CYS A 143 20.67 -3.63 -0.62
CA CYS A 143 19.35 -4.10 -0.25
C CYS A 143 18.38 -4.03 -1.44
N SER A 144 17.76 -5.16 -1.81
CA SER A 144 16.79 -5.23 -2.91
C SER A 144 15.48 -4.48 -2.63
N ALA A 145 15.15 -4.21 -1.37
CA ALA A 145 13.89 -3.56 -0.99
C ALA A 145 13.98 -2.03 -0.96
N CYS A 146 15.07 -1.47 -0.44
CA CYS A 146 15.23 -0.02 -0.28
C CYS A 146 16.41 0.59 -1.05
N GLY A 147 17.19 -0.22 -1.76
CA GLY A 147 18.34 0.22 -2.54
C GLY A 147 19.56 0.66 -1.70
N LEU A 148 19.57 0.44 -0.39
CA LEU A 148 20.72 0.77 0.46
C LEU A 148 21.94 -0.04 0.04
N VAL A 149 23.05 0.63 -0.30
CA VAL A 149 24.36 0.00 -0.46
C VAL A 149 24.97 -0.20 0.93
N TYR A 150 25.23 -1.46 1.33
CA TYR A 150 25.60 -1.77 2.71
C TYR A 150 26.93 -1.13 3.15
N ALA A 151 27.87 -0.97 2.22
CA ALA A 151 29.15 -0.30 2.48
C ALA A 151 29.02 1.18 2.86
N ASN A 152 27.91 1.83 2.50
CA ASN A 152 27.66 3.25 2.76
C ASN A 152 26.70 3.47 3.94
N PHE A 153 26.40 2.42 4.71
CA PHE A 153 25.46 2.55 5.83
C PHE A 153 26.11 3.26 7.02
N ILE A 154 25.49 4.35 7.46
CA ILE A 154 25.88 5.08 8.67
C ILE A 154 24.82 4.78 9.76
N PRO A 155 25.16 4.03 10.82
CA PRO A 155 24.21 3.63 11.87
C PRO A 155 23.55 4.83 12.57
N ASP A 156 24.30 5.89 12.82
CA ASP A 156 23.85 7.03 13.63
C ASP A 156 22.73 7.83 12.95
N GLU A 157 22.71 7.89 11.61
CA GLU A 157 21.62 8.54 10.86
C GLU A 157 20.28 7.80 10.96
N HIS A 158 20.31 6.54 11.39
CA HIS A 158 19.13 5.67 11.46
C HIS A 158 18.68 5.41 12.90
N GLN A 159 19.27 6.10 13.87
CA GLN A 159 18.80 6.07 15.25
C GLN A 159 17.54 6.95 15.40
N PRO A 160 16.53 6.50 16.17
CA PRO A 160 15.41 7.37 16.53
C PRO A 160 15.88 8.54 17.39
N SER A 161 15.14 9.64 17.37
CA SER A 161 15.37 10.73 18.33
C SER A 161 15.23 10.22 19.77
N GLU A 162 15.92 10.84 20.72
CA GLU A 162 15.89 10.40 22.13
C GLU A 162 14.47 10.37 22.70
N ALA A 163 13.62 11.32 22.29
CA ALA A 163 12.22 11.36 22.67
C ALA A 163 11.48 10.12 22.14
N MET A 164 11.62 9.80 20.86
CA MET A 164 11.00 8.61 20.25
C MET A 164 11.55 7.30 20.84
N ALA A 165 12.85 7.25 21.12
CA ALA A 165 13.50 6.11 21.75
C ALA A 165 12.95 5.84 23.16
N ARG A 166 12.65 6.91 23.93
CA ARG A 166 12.04 6.81 25.26
C ARG A 166 10.60 6.32 25.18
N GLU A 167 9.81 6.90 24.28
CA GLU A 167 8.40 6.54 24.08
C GLU A 167 8.26 5.10 23.57
N TRP A 168 9.13 4.67 22.65
CA TRP A 168 9.18 3.28 22.19
C TRP A 168 9.49 2.31 23.34
N ARG A 169 10.44 2.65 24.23
CA ARG A 169 10.74 1.82 25.41
C ARG A 169 9.54 1.73 26.35
N GLY A 170 8.86 2.84 26.64
CA GLY A 170 7.64 2.83 27.45
C GLY A 170 6.50 2.02 26.79
N LEU A 171 6.38 2.07 25.46
CA LEU A 171 5.42 1.24 24.72
C LEU A 171 5.73 -0.25 24.90
N LEU A 172 7.00 -0.66 24.91
CA LEU A 172 7.36 -2.07 25.09
C LEU A 172 6.95 -2.62 26.47
N GLU A 173 6.94 -1.79 27.51
CA GLU A 173 6.45 -2.15 28.85
C GLU A 173 4.91 -2.32 28.88
N THR A 174 4.22 -1.67 27.95
CA THR A 174 2.75 -1.64 27.85
C THR A 174 2.25 -2.16 26.51
N TRP A 175 2.96 -3.12 25.91
CA TRP A 175 2.77 -3.55 24.52
C TRP A 175 1.35 -4.04 24.17
N HIS A 176 0.57 -4.46 25.16
CA HIS A 176 -0.82 -4.90 24.95
C HIS A 176 -1.83 -3.75 24.93
N ASP A 177 -1.45 -2.54 25.37
CA ASP A 177 -2.30 -1.35 25.42
C ASP A 177 -2.31 -0.63 24.06
N TRP A 178 -3.40 -0.78 23.30
CA TRP A 178 -3.56 -0.11 22.01
C TRP A 178 -3.58 1.42 22.12
N ASP A 179 -4.00 1.97 23.26
CA ASP A 179 -3.97 3.42 23.45
C ASP A 179 -2.52 3.92 23.56
N ALA A 180 -1.59 3.11 24.11
CA ALA A 180 -0.16 3.41 24.09
C ALA A 180 0.41 3.44 22.67
N HIS A 181 -0.01 2.49 21.82
CA HIS A 181 0.35 2.49 20.40
C HIS A 181 -0.16 3.75 19.69
N ASP A 182 -1.43 4.13 19.93
CA ASP A 182 -2.04 5.31 19.33
C ASP A 182 -1.33 6.60 19.75
N ARG A 183 -0.96 6.73 21.04
CA ARG A 183 -0.16 7.84 21.56
C ARG A 183 1.17 7.96 20.83
N LEU A 184 1.92 6.87 20.69
CA LEU A 184 3.19 6.87 19.96
C LEU A 184 3.01 7.29 18.49
N LEU A 185 2.01 6.74 17.80
CA LEU A 185 1.72 7.06 16.40
C LEU A 185 1.35 8.54 16.21
N SER A 186 0.54 9.08 17.12
CA SER A 186 0.14 10.49 17.10
C SER A 186 1.34 11.40 17.36
N GLN A 187 2.21 11.04 18.31
CA GLN A 187 3.46 11.75 18.55
C GLN A 187 4.43 11.69 17.35
N GLY A 188 4.59 10.52 16.73
CA GLY A 188 5.40 10.35 15.53
C GLY A 188 4.92 11.18 14.35
N MET A 189 3.60 11.32 14.20
CA MET A 189 3.01 12.20 13.18
C MET A 189 3.31 13.67 13.47
N MET A 190 3.11 14.14 14.70
CA MET A 190 3.38 15.53 15.08
C MET A 190 4.86 15.91 14.92
N ARG A 191 5.79 14.97 15.13
CA ARG A 191 7.23 15.18 14.98
C ARG A 191 7.76 14.94 13.56
N GLY A 192 6.93 14.44 12.64
CA GLY A 192 7.37 14.06 11.30
C GLY A 192 8.25 12.80 11.26
N GLU A 193 8.21 11.97 12.29
CA GLU A 193 9.06 10.77 12.45
C GLU A 193 8.33 9.46 12.12
N MET A 194 7.23 9.52 11.36
CA MET A 194 6.43 8.33 11.00
C MET A 194 7.25 7.24 10.30
N ALA A 195 8.25 7.62 9.50
CA ALA A 195 9.17 6.66 8.87
C ALA A 195 9.97 5.85 9.90
N MET A 196 10.40 6.50 10.99
CA MET A 196 11.12 5.85 12.09
C MET A 196 10.20 4.92 12.88
N VAL A 197 8.98 5.37 13.21
CA VAL A 197 7.97 4.53 13.87
C VAL A 197 7.68 3.28 13.04
N GLY A 198 7.50 3.42 11.73
CA GLY A 198 7.34 2.28 10.82
C GLY A 198 8.55 1.35 10.75
N ARG A 199 9.78 1.86 10.96
CA ARG A 199 10.99 1.02 11.08
C ARG A 199 10.98 0.23 12.39
N LEU A 200 10.62 0.85 13.51
CA LEU A 200 10.54 0.21 14.84
C LEU A 200 9.56 -0.98 14.84
N TYR A 201 8.37 -0.81 14.27
CA TYR A 201 7.40 -1.92 14.12
C TYR A 201 7.93 -3.04 13.22
N ARG A 202 8.62 -2.73 12.12
CA ARG A 202 9.25 -3.77 11.28
C ARG A 202 10.37 -4.51 11.99
N MET A 203 11.18 -3.84 12.81
CA MET A 203 12.18 -4.50 13.66
C MET A 203 11.54 -5.43 14.69
N ARG A 204 10.40 -5.03 15.26
CA ARG A 204 9.62 -5.92 16.13
C ARG A 204 9.13 -7.15 15.38
N LEU A 205 8.57 -6.98 14.17
CA LEU A 205 8.12 -8.09 13.33
C LEU A 205 9.26 -9.02 12.88
N ALA A 206 10.44 -8.49 12.62
CA ALA A 206 11.61 -9.31 12.28
C ALA A 206 12.05 -10.21 13.45
N ARG A 207 11.84 -9.76 14.70
CA ARG A 207 12.13 -10.53 15.92
C ARG A 207 10.97 -11.44 16.35
N ALA A 208 9.74 -11.02 16.10
CA ALA A 208 8.51 -11.72 16.46
C ALA A 208 7.52 -11.65 15.28
N PRO A 209 7.64 -12.54 14.27
CA PRO A 209 6.85 -12.48 13.04
C PRO A 209 5.33 -12.57 13.23
N ASN A 210 4.90 -13.18 14.34
CA ASN A 210 3.50 -13.40 14.67
C ASN A 210 2.93 -12.34 15.64
N ASP A 211 3.64 -11.24 15.88
CA ASP A 211 3.18 -10.16 16.76
C ASP A 211 2.06 -9.35 16.09
N ALA A 212 0.81 -9.66 16.47
CA ALA A 212 -0.39 -9.03 15.93
C ALA A 212 -0.44 -7.51 16.18
N GLN A 213 0.08 -7.05 17.33
CA GLN A 213 0.14 -5.61 17.63
C GLN A 213 1.15 -4.90 16.74
N ALA A 214 2.31 -5.54 16.47
CA ALA A 214 3.30 -4.97 15.56
C ALA A 214 2.77 -4.89 14.11
N LEU A 215 2.05 -5.92 13.65
CA LEU A 215 1.39 -5.91 12.33
C LEU A 215 0.38 -4.77 12.24
N ARG A 216 -0.52 -4.66 13.23
CA ARG A 216 -1.52 -3.58 13.28
C ARG A 216 -0.87 -2.20 13.35
N GLY A 217 0.15 -2.03 14.17
CA GLY A 217 0.91 -0.78 14.29
C GLY A 217 1.59 -0.37 12.97
N ARG A 218 2.19 -1.33 12.25
CA ARG A 218 2.77 -1.09 10.93
C ARG A 218 1.71 -0.64 9.91
N ASP A 219 0.58 -1.34 9.86
CA ASP A 219 -0.49 -1.03 8.90
C ASP A 219 -1.11 0.35 9.19
N GLU A 220 -1.21 0.71 10.47
CA GLU A 220 -1.65 2.02 10.93
C GLU A 220 -0.67 3.15 10.55
N VAL A 221 0.65 2.91 10.61
CA VAL A 221 1.66 3.83 10.06
C VAL A 221 1.41 4.09 8.58
N VAL A 222 1.22 3.03 7.78
CA VAL A 222 0.97 3.15 6.33
C VAL A 222 -0.33 3.91 6.07
N ARG A 223 -1.40 3.60 6.79
CA ARG A 223 -2.69 4.29 6.69
C ARG A 223 -2.54 5.79 6.93
N ARG A 224 -1.90 6.17 8.03
CA ARG A 224 -1.66 7.57 8.41
C ARG A 224 -0.79 8.34 7.42
N VAL A 225 0.31 7.75 6.97
CA VAL A 225 1.19 8.37 5.97
C VAL A 225 0.46 8.56 4.64
N THR A 226 -0.34 7.58 4.23
CA THR A 226 -1.13 7.67 2.99
C THR A 226 -2.16 8.79 3.08
N MET A 227 -2.90 8.89 4.20
CA MET A 227 -3.87 9.96 4.43
C MET A 227 -3.23 11.36 4.52
N ALA A 228 -2.07 11.48 5.15
CA ALA A 228 -1.33 12.74 5.21
C ALA A 228 -0.84 13.17 3.82
N THR A 229 -0.42 12.21 2.99
CA THR A 229 0.06 12.48 1.62
C THR A 229 -1.06 12.93 0.70
N THR A 230 -2.27 12.36 0.82
CA THR A 230 -3.42 12.81 0.02
C THR A 230 -3.80 14.26 0.33
N LEU A 231 -3.75 14.65 1.61
CA LEU A 231 -4.03 16.03 2.02
C LEU A 231 -2.96 17.03 1.56
N ALA A 232 -1.69 16.60 1.52
CA ALA A 232 -0.60 17.43 1.01
C ALA A 232 -0.60 17.54 -0.54
N SER A 233 -1.11 16.52 -1.23
CA SER A 233 -1.21 16.49 -2.69
C SER A 233 -2.33 17.38 -3.24
N ASP A 234 -3.32 17.73 -2.43
CA ASP A 234 -4.28 18.82 -2.69
C ASP A 234 -3.61 20.19 -2.47
N GLY A 235 -2.38 20.33 -2.98
CA GLY A 235 -1.69 21.61 -3.04
C GLY A 235 -2.61 22.66 -3.65
N PRO A 236 -2.45 23.95 -3.28
CA PRO A 236 -3.32 25.02 -3.74
C PRO A 236 -3.50 24.88 -5.23
N SER A 237 -4.77 24.69 -5.64
CA SER A 237 -5.16 24.40 -7.02
C SER A 237 -4.21 25.07 -8.00
N PRO A 238 -3.76 24.41 -9.08
CA PRO A 238 -2.82 25.01 -10.03
C PRO A 238 -3.29 26.38 -10.56
N ALA A 239 -4.58 26.69 -10.46
CA ALA A 239 -5.13 28.01 -10.70
C ALA A 239 -4.71 29.06 -9.64
N LEU A 240 -4.73 28.73 -8.36
CA LEU A 240 -4.25 29.56 -7.25
C LEU A 240 -2.72 29.72 -7.31
N GLY A 241 -1.99 28.65 -7.60
CA GLY A 241 -0.53 28.72 -7.81
C GLY A 241 -0.15 29.65 -8.96
N ARG A 242 -0.88 29.62 -10.08
CA ARG A 242 -0.70 30.57 -11.18
C ARG A 242 -0.98 32.01 -10.75
N LYS A 243 -2.11 32.27 -10.07
CA LYS A 243 -2.48 33.62 -9.59
C LYS A 243 -1.46 34.22 -8.63
N VAL A 244 -0.96 33.42 -7.68
CA VAL A 244 0.09 33.86 -6.75
C VAL A 244 1.39 34.15 -7.50
N LYS A 245 1.78 33.30 -8.46
CA LYS A 245 2.97 33.56 -9.29
C LYS A 245 2.83 34.83 -10.12
N THR A 246 1.67 35.10 -10.74
CA THR A 246 1.46 36.35 -11.48
C THR A 246 1.44 37.57 -10.55
N ALA A 247 0.84 37.45 -9.36
CA ALA A 247 0.82 38.53 -8.39
C ALA A 247 2.24 38.86 -7.89
N VAL A 248 3.02 37.85 -7.50
CA VAL A 248 4.41 38.02 -7.06
C VAL A 248 5.26 38.62 -8.19
N MET A 249 5.12 38.11 -9.42
CA MET A 249 5.86 38.64 -10.57
C MET A 249 5.47 40.10 -10.87
N GLY A 250 4.19 40.45 -10.71
CA GLY A 250 3.69 41.82 -10.83
C GLY A 250 4.26 42.75 -9.76
N VAL A 251 4.28 42.32 -8.49
CA VAL A 251 4.87 43.10 -7.38
C VAL A 251 6.35 43.35 -7.61
N VAL A 252 7.12 42.32 -8.00
CA VAL A 252 8.56 42.46 -8.29
C VAL A 252 8.80 43.47 -9.43
N LEU A 253 7.96 43.45 -10.46
CA LEU A 253 8.05 44.38 -11.59
C LEU A 253 7.74 45.82 -11.17
N VAL A 254 6.69 46.03 -10.37
CA VAL A 254 6.34 47.36 -9.84
C VAL A 254 7.45 47.91 -8.95
N VAL A 255 8.01 47.09 -8.05
CA VAL A 255 9.13 47.50 -7.18
C VAL A 255 10.35 47.89 -8.02
N SER A 256 10.68 47.12 -9.06
CA SER A 256 11.78 47.46 -9.97
C SER A 256 11.54 48.77 -10.73
N LEU A 257 10.31 49.00 -11.20
CA LEU A 257 9.94 50.24 -11.90
C LEU A 257 10.06 51.47 -10.98
N VAL A 258 9.60 51.35 -9.73
CA VAL A 258 9.71 52.42 -8.73
C VAL A 258 11.19 52.71 -8.42
N MET A 259 12.01 51.68 -8.23
CA MET A 259 13.46 51.83 -8.05
C MET A 259 14.12 52.56 -9.22
N LEU A 260 13.76 52.20 -10.45
CA LEU A 260 14.26 52.86 -11.66
C LEU A 260 13.85 54.34 -11.71
N LEU A 261 12.60 54.66 -11.38
CA LEU A 261 12.11 56.05 -11.34
C LEU A 261 12.84 56.88 -10.29
N VAL A 262 13.08 56.32 -9.10
CA VAL A 262 13.86 56.97 -8.03
C VAL A 262 15.28 57.27 -8.51
N LEU A 263 15.94 56.31 -9.15
CA LEU A 263 17.29 56.50 -9.73
C LEU A 263 17.31 57.64 -10.78
N VAL A 264 16.31 57.68 -11.67
CA VAL A 264 16.20 58.75 -12.67
C VAL A 264 15.99 60.12 -12.03
N GLN A 265 15.16 60.22 -10.98
CA GLN A 265 14.98 61.48 -10.27
C GLN A 265 16.25 61.94 -9.55
N MET A 266 16.99 61.01 -8.92
CA MET A 266 18.28 61.34 -8.31
C MET A 266 19.29 61.85 -9.33
N MET A 267 19.35 61.26 -10.53
CA MET A 267 20.23 61.76 -11.59
C MET A 267 19.80 63.15 -12.08
N ARG A 268 18.50 63.39 -12.28
CA ARG A 268 18.01 64.71 -12.74
C ARG A 268 18.21 65.82 -11.73
N GLY A 269 18.16 65.54 -10.42
CA GLY A 269 18.40 66.53 -9.38
C GLY A 269 19.87 66.88 -9.16
N SER A 270 20.80 66.15 -9.78
CA SER A 270 22.24 66.38 -9.65
C SER A 270 22.85 67.30 -10.73
N PHE A 271 22.07 67.66 -11.74
CA PHE A 271 22.43 68.59 -12.83
C PHE A 271 21.70 69.92 -12.68
#